data_AF-A0A0D6NIV4-F1
#
_entry.id   AF-A0A0D6NIV4-F1
#
_cell.length_a   1.000
_cell.length_b   1.000
_cell.length_c   1.000
_cell.angle_alpha   90.00
_cell.angle_beta   90.00
_cell.angle_gamma   90.00
#
_symmetry.space_group_name_H-M   'P 1'
#
loop_
_entity.id
_entity.type
_entity.pdbx_description
1 polymer ?
#
loop_
_entity_poly.entity_id
_entity_poly.type
_entity_poly.pdbx_seq_one_letter_code
_entity_poly.pdbx_strand_id
1 'polypeptide(L)' 'MTKTDRSHPTPGKIRASRLASGLTQKQAGALVSVTLSTWQKWEYGRHPMPGILHDLFIIKTKERG' A
#
# COMPACT_ATOMS: atom_id res chain seq x y z
N MET A 1 22.87 -1.73 14.30
CA MET A 1 21.46 -2.13 14.08
C MET A 1 20.70 -0.98 13.45
N THR A 2 20.32 -1.09 12.17
CA THR A 2 19.58 -0.03 11.45
C THR A 2 18.14 0.04 11.93
N LYS A 3 17.79 1.16 12.56
CA LYS A 3 16.44 1.49 13.00
C LYS A 3 15.57 1.67 11.76
N THR A 4 14.78 0.65 11.42
CA THR A 4 13.88 0.70 10.27
C THR A 4 12.66 1.52 10.68
N ASP A 5 12.84 2.83 10.80
CA ASP A 5 11.71 3.76 10.86
C ASP A 5 11.16 3.94 9.45
N ARG A 6 10.37 2.97 9.00
CA ARG A 6 9.61 3.07 7.75
C ARG A 6 8.33 3.82 8.06
N SER A 7 8.43 5.14 8.04
CA SER A 7 7.32 6.08 8.15
C SER A 7 6.11 5.61 7.35
N HIS A 8 4.92 5.65 7.97
CA HIS A 8 3.67 5.30 7.30
C HIS A 8 3.43 6.24 6.11
N PRO A 9 3.19 5.73 4.88
CA PRO A 9 2.84 6.59 3.76
C PRO A 9 1.52 7.31 4.04
N THR A 10 1.38 8.51 3.51
CA THR A 10 0.13 9.26 3.60
C THR A 10 -0.97 8.54 2.80
N PRO A 11 -2.25 8.69 3.17
CA PRO A 11 -3.38 8.10 2.42
C PRO A 11 -3.36 8.47 0.93
N GLY A 12 -2.98 9.73 0.64
CA GLY A 12 -2.79 10.21 -0.73
C GLY A 12 -1.69 9.47 -1.49
N LYS A 13 -0.54 9.20 -0.85
CA LYS A 13 0.56 8.44 -1.44
C LYS A 13 0.14 7.00 -1.76
N ILE A 14 -0.60 6.35 -0.86
CA ILE A 14 -1.12 4.98 -1.06
C ILE A 14 -2.05 4.94 -2.28
N ARG A 15 -3.01 5.88 -2.35
CA ARG A 15 -3.94 5.99 -3.47
C ARG A 15 -3.23 6.27 -4.78
N ALA A 16 -2.26 7.20 -4.79
CA ALA A 16 -1.49 7.54 -5.99
C ALA A 16 -0.69 6.35 -6.51
N SER A 17 0.03 5.63 -5.63
CA SER A 17 0.75 4.41 -6.01
C SER A 17 -0.19 3.37 -6.63
N ARG A 18 -1.38 3.16 -6.05
CA ARG A 18 -2.35 2.21 -6.60
C ARG A 18 -2.84 2.61 -7.99
N LEU A 19 -3.23 3.87 -8.16
CA LEU A 19 -3.73 4.38 -9.44
C LEU A 19 -2.66 4.30 -10.54
N ALA A 20 -1.41 4.61 -10.21
CA ALA A 20 -0.29 4.48 -11.13
C ALA A 20 -0.04 3.02 -11.60
N SER A 21 -0.39 2.03 -10.76
CA SER A 21 -0.31 0.61 -11.13
C SER A 21 -1.55 0.07 -11.83
N GLY A 22 -2.57 0.91 -12.10
CA GLY A 22 -3.81 0.49 -12.75
C GLY A 22 -4.67 -0.49 -11.93
N LEU A 23 -4.45 -0.58 -10.61
CA LEU A 23 -5.13 -1.54 -9.75
C LEU A 23 -6.40 -0.97 -9.10
N THR A 24 -7.43 -1.79 -8.99
CA THR A 24 -8.56 -1.56 -8.08
C THR A 24 -8.12 -1.69 -6.62
N GLN A 25 -8.88 -1.11 -5.68
CA GLN A 25 -8.60 -1.27 -4.23
C GLN A 25 -8.58 -2.75 -3.81
N LYS A 26 -9.45 -3.58 -4.41
CA LYS A 26 -9.51 -5.03 -4.13
C LYS A 26 -8.23 -5.74 -4.60
N GLN A 27 -7.76 -5.45 -5.81
CA GLN A 27 -6.53 -6.02 -6.34
C GLN A 27 -5.30 -5.58 -5.54
N ALA A 28 -5.25 -4.31 -5.12
CA ALA A 28 -4.14 -3.80 -4.33
C ALA A 28 -4.07 -4.45 -2.93
N GLY A 29 -5.22 -4.60 -2.25
CA GLY A 29 -5.30 -5.36 -1.00
C GLY A 29 -4.83 -6.80 -1.15
N ALA A 30 -5.33 -7.50 -2.18
CA ALA A 30 -4.92 -8.88 -2.48
C ALA A 30 -3.41 -8.99 -2.78
N LEU A 31 -2.81 -7.99 -3.42
CA LEU A 31 -1.39 -7.99 -3.77
C LEU A 31 -0.49 -8.05 -2.54
N VAL A 32 -0.89 -7.40 -1.44
CA VAL A 32 -0.17 -7.43 -0.15
C VAL A 32 -0.86 -8.30 0.90
N SER A 33 -1.69 -9.25 0.47
CA SER A 33 -2.37 -10.24 1.32
C SER A 33 -3.23 -9.63 2.45
N VAL A 34 -3.93 -8.54 2.18
CA VAL A 34 -4.91 -7.94 3.09
C VAL A 34 -6.31 -7.85 2.47
N THR A 35 -7.32 -7.64 3.33
CA THR A 35 -8.70 -7.46 2.88
C THR A 35 -8.90 -6.12 2.16
N LEU A 36 -9.94 -6.02 1.34
CA LEU A 36 -10.38 -4.75 0.74
C LEU A 36 -10.64 -3.68 1.81
N SER A 37 -11.30 -4.05 2.91
CA SER A 37 -11.62 -3.13 4.01
C SER A 37 -10.35 -2.54 4.65
N THR A 38 -9.33 -3.38 4.86
CA THR A 38 -8.02 -2.95 5.35
C THR A 38 -7.38 -1.93 4.40
N TRP A 39 -7.36 -2.22 3.10
CA TRP A 39 -6.82 -1.30 2.10
C TRP A 39 -7.56 0.04 2.06
N GLN A 40 -8.89 0.01 2.08
CA GLN A 40 -9.73 1.21 2.10
C GLN A 40 -9.47 2.07 3.34
N LYS A 41 -9.33 1.47 4.52
CA LYS A 41 -9.00 2.18 5.75
C LYS A 41 -7.68 2.95 5.64
N TRP A 42 -6.71 2.42 4.90
CA TRP A 42 -5.46 3.13 4.62
C TRP A 42 -5.65 4.31 3.66
N GLU A 43 -6.35 4.12 2.54
CA GLU A 43 -6.62 5.22 1.58
C GLU A 43 -7.53 6.32 2.13
N TYR A 44 -8.39 5.99 3.08
CA TYR A 44 -9.28 6.95 3.75
C TYR A 44 -8.64 7.59 4.99
N GLY A 45 -7.40 7.22 5.33
CA GLY A 45 -6.71 7.73 6.53
C GLY A 45 -7.36 7.32 7.85
N ARG A 46 -8.16 6.25 7.86
CA ARG A 46 -8.77 5.69 9.07
C ARG A 46 -7.75 4.89 9.89
N HIS A 47 -6.78 4.28 9.21
CA HIS A 47 -5.64 3.64 9.84
C HIS A 47 -4.35 3.92 9.08
N PRO A 48 -3.20 4.02 9.76
CA PRO A 48 -1.93 4.10 9.08
C PRO A 48 -1.62 2.77 8.36
N MET A 49 -1.03 2.87 7.17
CA MET A 49 -0.43 1.72 6.50
C MET A 49 0.99 1.50 7.04
N PRO A 50 1.37 0.28 7.46
CA PRO A 50 2.75 -0.03 7.77
C PRO A 50 3.65 0.23 6.54
N GLY A 51 4.76 0.96 6.71
CA GLY A 51 5.64 1.30 5.59
C GLY A 51 6.21 0.06 4.87
N ILE A 52 6.44 -1.04 5.61
CA ILE A 52 6.85 -2.34 5.03
C ILE A 52 5.85 -2.85 3.99
N LEU A 53 4.55 -2.71 4.25
CA LEU A 53 3.52 -3.15 3.30
C LEU A 53 3.43 -2.23 2.08
N HIS A 54 3.76 -0.94 2.23
CA HIS A 54 3.86 -0.02 1.10
C HIS A 54 5.05 -0.38 0.20
N ASP A 55 6.21 -0.65 0.80
CA ASP A 55 7.39 -1.13 0.05
C ASP A 55 7.08 -2.43 -0.70
N LEU A 56 6.44 -3.40 -0.03
CA LEU A 56 6.01 -4.66 -0.64
C LEU A 56 5.07 -4.42 -1.82
N PHE A 57 4.10 -3.50 -1.67
CA PHE A 57 3.20 -3.11 -2.74
C PHE A 57 4.00 -2.59 -3.94
N ILE A 58 4.93 -1.66 -3.74
CA ILE A 58 5.75 -1.08 -4.81
C ILE A 58 6.58 -2.15 -5.52
N ILE A 59 7.27 -3.04 -4.79
CA ILE A 59 8.05 -4.14 -5.37
C ILE A 59 7.16 -5.02 -6.27
N LYS A 60 6.05 -5.50 -5.73
CA LYS A 60 5.13 -6.39 -6.47
C LYS A 60 4.46 -5.73 -7.67
N THR A 61 4.27 -4.41 -7.66
CA THR A 61 3.72 -3.69 -8.83
C THR A 61 4.74 -3.52 -9.95
N LYS A 62 6.04 -3.45 -9.63
CA LYS A 62 7.12 -3.35 -10.62
C LYS A 62 7.41 -4.68 -11.30
N GLU A 63 7.25 -5.80 -10.60
CA GLU A 63 7.44 -7.16 -11.16
C GLU A 63 6.32 -7.59 -12.14
N ARG A 64 5.26 -6.80 -12.27
CA ARG A 64 4.09 -7.09 -13.14
C ARG A 64 4.16 -6.44 -14.53
N GLY A 65 5.08 -5.51 -14.74
CA GLY A 65 5.32 -4.85 -16.03
C GLY A 65 6.62 -5.33 -16.65
#